data_AF-A0AA42ZBR5-F1
#
_entry.id   AF-A0AA42ZBR5-F1
#
_cell.length_a   1.000
_cell.length_b   1.000
_cell.length_c   1.000
_cell.angle_alpha   90.00
_cell.angle_beta   90.00
_cell.angle_gamma   90.00
#
_symmetry.space_group_name_H-M   'P 1'
#
loop_
_entity.id
_entity.type
_entity.pdbx_description
1 polymer ?
#
loop_
_entity_poly.entity_id
_entity_poly.type
_entity_poly.pdbx_seq_one_letter_code
_entity_poly.pdbx_strand_id
1 'polypeptide(L)'
;MKIYKFGGASVKDAEGVRNLHRVLRETEAQNTLLVVSAMGKMTNAMEEVVRAQGSEERESAIQVIYNFHRNIVSDLFMAGH
;
A
#
# COMPACT_ATOMS: atom_id res chain seq x y z
N MET A 1 22.07 -1.25 13.37
CA MET A 1 20.92 -1.54 12.49
C MET A 1 19.69 -0.85 13.07
N LYS A 2 19.00 -0.02 12.28
CA LYS A 2 17.74 0.63 12.71
C LYS A 2 16.54 -0.09 12.10
N ILE A 3 15.42 -0.16 12.82
CA ILE A 3 14.18 -0.77 12.32
C ILE A 3 13.12 0.33 12.23
N TYR A 4 12.51 0.48 11.06
CA TYR A 4 11.39 1.40 10.84
C TYR A 4 10.15 0.59 10.55
N LYS A 5 9.03 0.97 11.16
CA LYS A 5 7.73 0.34 10.91
C LYS A 5 6.72 1.40 10.50
N PHE A 6 6.10 1.22 9.34
CA PHE A 6 5.05 2.07 8.84
C PHE A 6 3.72 1.30 8.80
N GLY A 7 2.68 1.90 9.39
CA GLY A 7 1.33 1.34 9.35
C GLY A 7 0.63 1.63 8.02
N GLY A 8 -0.53 0.99 7.78
CA GLY A 8 -1.25 1.12 6.52
C GLY A 8 -1.64 2.56 6.18
N ALA A 9 -1.97 3.38 7.18
CA ALA A 9 -2.28 4.80 6.97
C ALA A 9 -1.11 5.61 6.41
N SER A 10 0.13 5.24 6.73
CA SER A 10 1.34 5.91 6.24
C SER A 10 1.65 5.59 4.77
N VAL A 11 1.05 4.53 4.23
CA VAL A 11 1.25 4.06 2.86
C VAL A 11 -0.09 3.87 2.15
N LYS A 12 -1.07 4.74 2.43
CA LYS A 12 -2.44 4.62 1.89
C LYS A 12 -2.61 5.18 0.47
N ASP A 13 -1.65 5.96 -0.01
CA ASP A 13 -1.66 6.63 -1.30
C ASP A 13 -0.20 6.92 -1.75
N ALA A 14 -0.04 7.44 -2.97
CA ALA A 14 1.27 7.76 -3.53
C ALA A 14 2.02 8.83 -2.74
N GLU A 15 1.32 9.82 -2.17
CA GLU A 15 1.92 10.85 -1.32
C GLU A 15 2.52 10.23 -0.04
N GLY A 16 1.78 9.33 0.61
CA GLY A 16 2.24 8.59 1.78
C GLY A 16 3.51 7.79 1.49
N VAL A 17 3.59 7.13 0.33
CA VAL A 17 4.80 6.43 -0.12
C VAL A 17 5.96 7.40 -0.35
N ARG A 18 5.75 8.54 -1.02
CA ARG A 18 6.78 9.58 -1.20
C ARG A 18 7.26 10.14 0.14
N ASN A 19 6.34 10.33 1.10
CA ASN A 19 6.65 10.81 2.44
C ASN A 19 7.46 9.79 3.25
N LEU A 20 7.12 8.51 3.18
CA LEU A 20 7.93 7.43 3.77
C LEU A 20 9.36 7.48 3.24
N HIS A 21 9.54 7.57 1.92
CA HIS A 21 10.86 7.68 1.31
C HIS A 21 11.62 8.93 1.80
N ARG A 22 10.94 10.07 1.92
CA ARG A 22 11.51 11.31 2.48
C ARG A 22 12.02 11.10 3.91
N VAL A 23 11.23 10.49 4.78
CA VAL A 23 11.63 10.20 6.18
C VAL A 23 12.86 9.30 6.25
N LEU A 24 12.94 8.27 5.40
CA LEU A 24 14.12 7.39 5.37
C LEU A 24 15.38 8.14 4.93
N ARG A 25 15.25 9.10 3.99
CA ARG A 25 16.37 9.95 3.57
C ARG A 25 16.80 10.94 4.65
N GLU A 26 15.86 11.63 5.28
CA GLU A 26 16.13 12.64 6.31
C GLU A 26 16.74 12.04 7.59
N THR A 27 16.42 10.78 7.89
CA THR A 27 16.95 10.10 9.08
C THR A 27 18.27 9.35 8.86
N GLU A 28 18.89 9.55 7.68
CA GLU A 28 20.12 8.89 7.25
C GLU A 28 20.07 7.38 7.52
N ALA A 29 19.00 6.73 7.07
CA ALA A 29 18.70 5.33 7.37
C ALA A 29 19.72 4.36 6.70
N GLN A 30 20.94 4.31 7.22
CA GLN A 30 21.98 3.36 6.85
C GLN A 30 21.82 2.06 7.64
N ASN A 31 22.07 0.91 7.01
CA ASN A 31 21.94 -0.42 7.62
C ASN A 31 20.57 -0.59 8.34
N THR A 32 19.49 -0.54 7.57
CA THR A 32 18.12 -0.43 8.08
C THR A 32 17.21 -1.56 7.60
N LEU A 33 16.32 -2.02 8.49
CA LEU A 33 15.20 -2.90 8.17
C LEU A 33 13.89 -2.09 8.13
N LEU A 34 13.14 -2.20 7.04
CA LEU A 34 11.84 -1.56 6.87
C LEU A 34 10.72 -2.61 6.96
N VAL A 35 9.75 -2.37 7.84
CA VAL A 35 8.55 -3.18 7.99
C VAL A 35 7.34 -2.33 7.58
N VAL A 36 6.52 -2.84 6.67
CA VAL A 36 5.30 -2.16 6.20
C VAL A 36 4.08 -3.05 6.44
N SER A 37 2.99 -2.44 6.89
CA SER A 37 1.67 -3.09 6.88
C SER A 37 1.06 -3.03 5.47
N ALA A 38 -0.03 -3.78 5.25
CA ALA A 38 -0.87 -3.60 4.07
C ALA A 38 -1.34 -2.14 3.98
N MET A 39 -1.48 -1.64 2.75
CA MET A 39 -1.77 -0.23 2.46
C MET A 39 -3.18 0.15 2.91
N GLY A 40 -3.37 1.34 3.48
CA GLY A 40 -4.69 1.85 3.88
C GLY A 40 -5.53 0.82 4.66
N LYS A 41 -6.69 0.45 4.11
CA LYS A 41 -7.61 -0.57 4.63
C LYS A 41 -7.54 -1.90 3.87
N MET A 42 -6.43 -2.20 3.19
CA MET A 42 -6.35 -3.34 2.27
C MET A 42 -6.48 -4.70 2.97
N THR A 43 -6.12 -4.82 4.24
CA THR A 43 -6.43 -6.03 5.02
C THR A 43 -7.94 -6.28 5.05
N ASN A 44 -8.74 -5.29 5.44
CA ASN A 44 -10.19 -5.42 5.50
C ASN A 44 -10.79 -5.66 4.10
N ALA A 45 -10.26 -4.99 3.07
CA ALA A 45 -10.73 -5.20 1.70
C ALA A 45 -10.47 -6.64 1.22
N MET A 46 -9.30 -7.22 1.56
CA MET A 46 -9.02 -8.63 1.27
C MET A 46 -9.95 -9.57 2.03
N GLU A 47 -10.30 -9.25 3.29
CA GLU A 47 -11.29 -10.02 4.02
C GLU A 47 -12.68 -9.97 3.36
N GLU A 48 -13.08 -8.84 2.74
CA GLU A 48 -14.33 -8.78 1.97
C GLU A 48 -14.31 -9.72 0.77
N VAL A 49 -13.18 -9.87 0.08
CA VAL A 49 -13.03 -10.85 -1.02
C VAL A 49 -13.19 -12.29 -0.51
N VAL A 50 -12.73 -12.57 0.70
CA VAL A 50 -12.92 -13.88 1.34
C VAL A 50 -14.37 -14.08 1.77
N ARG A 51 -15.04 -13.03 2.26
CA ARG A 51 -16.47 -13.09 2.62
C ARG A 51 -17.37 -13.28 1.39
N ALA A 52 -17.03 -12.66 0.25
CA ALA A 52 -17.78 -12.75 -0.99
C ALA A 52 -17.49 -14.05 -1.80
N GLN A 53 -16.84 -15.06 -1.22
CA GLN A 53 -16.54 -16.29 -1.95
C GLN A 53 -17.81 -17.00 -2.42
N GLY A 54 -17.86 -17.31 -3.71
CA GLY A 54 -19.03 -17.94 -4.34
C GLY A 54 -20.21 -16.99 -4.62
N SER A 55 -20.05 -15.69 -4.35
CA SER A 55 -21.06 -14.67 -4.65
C SER A 55 -20.68 -13.83 -5.88
N GLU A 56 -21.66 -13.16 -6.49
CA GLU A 56 -21.44 -12.29 -7.65
C GLU A 56 -20.64 -11.03 -7.29
N GLU A 57 -20.63 -10.64 -6.01
CA GLU A 57 -19.88 -9.50 -5.48
C GLU A 57 -18.37 -9.74 -5.37
N ARG A 58 -17.89 -10.98 -5.52
CA ARG A 58 -16.46 -11.30 -5.42
C ARG A 58 -15.61 -10.48 -6.38
N GLU A 59 -16.07 -10.36 -7.61
CA GLU A 59 -15.33 -9.66 -8.66
C GLU A 59 -15.25 -8.16 -8.37
N SER A 60 -16.34 -7.55 -7.89
CA SER A 60 -16.33 -6.13 -7.53
C SER A 60 -15.43 -5.86 -6.32
N ALA A 61 -15.41 -6.75 -5.33
CA ALA A 61 -14.50 -6.67 -4.19
C ALA A 61 -13.02 -6.75 -4.61
N ILE A 62 -12.69 -7.64 -5.57
CA ILE A 62 -11.35 -7.71 -6.16
C ILE A 62 -11.02 -6.42 -6.92
N GLN A 63 -11.97 -5.89 -7.69
CA GLN A 63 -11.77 -4.68 -8.48
C GLN A 63 -11.47 -3.45 -7.61
N VAL A 64 -12.05 -3.36 -6.41
CA VAL A 64 -11.71 -2.31 -5.43
C VAL A 64 -10.23 -2.37 -5.05
N ILE A 65 -9.71 -3.55 -4.75
CA ILE A 65 -8.29 -3.75 -4.40
C ILE A 65 -7.40 -3.42 -5.60
N TYR A 66 -7.75 -3.91 -6.79
CA TYR A 66 -7.00 -3.67 -8.02
C TYR A 66 -6.90 -2.18 -8.32
N ASN A 67 -8.03 -1.47 -8.35
CA ASN A 67 -8.08 -0.04 -8.67
C ASN A 67 -7.30 0.79 -7.67
N PHE A 68 -7.40 0.47 -6.37
CA PHE A 68 -6.64 1.13 -5.33
C PHE A 68 -5.12 1.07 -5.61
N HIS A 69 -4.58 -0.12 -5.85
CA HIS A 69 -3.14 -0.27 -6.12
C HIS A 69 -2.76 0.32 -7.48
N ARG A 70 -3.63 0.18 -8.50
CA ARG A 70 -3.37 0.73 -9.84
C ARG A 70 -3.25 2.24 -9.82
N ASN A 71 -4.11 2.93 -9.06
CA ASN A 71 -4.03 4.38 -8.90
C ASN A 71 -2.71 4.79 -8.25
N ILE A 72 -2.30 4.12 -7.18
CA ILE A 72 -1.02 4.42 -6.51
C ILE A 72 0.16 4.22 -7.45
N VAL A 73 0.18 3.13 -8.22
CA VAL A 73 1.23 2.89 -9.23
C VAL A 73 1.23 4.00 -10.28
N SER A 74 0.06 4.38 -10.80
CA SER A 74 -0.08 5.44 -11.80
C SER A 74 0.40 6.81 -11.29
N ASP A 75 0.15 7.11 -10.02
CA ASP A 75 0.56 8.38 -9.40
C ASP A 75 2.04 8.40 -9.01
N LEU A 76 2.64 7.23 -8.79
CA LEU A 76 4.06 7.08 -8.47
C LEU A 76 4.94 7.10 -9.72
N PHE A 77 4.50 6.43 -10.78
CA PHE A 77 5.29 6.17 -11.99
C PHE A 77 4.57 6.69 -13.23
N MET A 78 5.25 7.54 -14.01
CA MET A 78 4.71 8.03 -15.28
C MET A 78 4.60 6.90 -16.32
N ALA A 79 3.75 7.09 -17.34
CA ALA A 79 3.64 6.14 -18.45
C ALA A 79 5.00 5.99 -19.17
N GLY A 80 5.52 4.75 -19.18
CA GLY A 80 6.81 4.41 -19.81
C GLY A 80 7.91 3.94 -18.84
N HIS A 81 7.61 3.87 -17.54
CA HIS A 81 8.37 3.05 -16.59
C HIS A 81 7.99 1.57 -16.67
#